data_AF-A0A536WJ31-F1
#
_entry.id   AF-A0A536WJ31-F1
#
_cell.length_a   1.000
_cell.length_b   1.000
_cell.length_c   1.000
_cell.angle_alpha   90.00
_cell.angle_beta   90.00
_cell.angle_gamma   90.00
#
_symmetry.space_group_name_H-M   'P 1'
#
loop_
_entity.id
_entity.type
_entity.pdbx_description
1 polymer ?
#
loop_
_entity_poly.entity_id
_entity_poly.type
_entity_poly.pdbx_seq_one_letter_code
_entity_poly.pdbx_strand_id
1 'polypeptide(L)'
;MRTLVHLSDLHFGRVNPRLLAPLARRVHALAPQVVVISGDLTQRAKSAEFRDARRFLDALPGTLVVVPGNHDVPLYNLFQRFLQPLGKYRR
;
A
#
# COMPACT_ATOMS: atom_id res chain seq x y z
N MET A 1 -0.31 -22.12 14.92
CA MET A 1 0.45 -20.90 15.25
C MET A 1 -0.26 -19.70 14.65
N ARG A 2 -0.21 -18.52 15.28
CA ARG A 2 -0.72 -17.29 14.68
C ARG A 2 0.41 -16.63 13.87
N THR A 3 0.14 -16.31 12.62
CA THR A 3 1.09 -15.75 11.65
C THR A 3 0.60 -14.37 11.23
N LEU A 4 1.49 -13.39 11.35
CA LEU A 4 1.32 -12.03 10.85
C LEU A 4 2.38 -11.77 9.78
N VAL A 5 1.97 -11.20 8.65
CA VAL A 5 2.90 -10.71 7.62
C VAL A 5 2.95 -9.20 7.71
N HIS A 6 4.14 -8.64 7.81
CA HIS A 6 4.36 -7.19 7.85
C HIS A 6 5.15 -6.78 6.61
N LEU A 7 4.61 -5.83 5.86
CA LEU A 7 5.19 -5.22 4.67
C LEU A 7 5.33 -3.70 4.89
N SER A 8 6.22 -3.06 4.14
CA SER A 8 6.40 -1.61 4.18
C SER A 8 6.91 -1.11 2.82
N ASP A 9 6.75 0.18 2.56
CA ASP A 9 7.43 0.92 1.48
C ASP A 9 7.24 0.30 0.09
N LEU A 10 5.99 0.00 -0.28
CA LEU A 10 5.67 -0.61 -1.58
C LEU A 10 5.93 0.34 -2.75
N HIS A 11 5.76 1.65 -2.55
CA HIS A 11 6.04 2.72 -3.53
C HIS A 11 5.50 2.46 -4.95
N PHE A 12 4.19 2.20 -5.08
CA PHE A 12 3.50 2.14 -6.36
C PHE A 12 3.79 3.41 -7.19
N GLY A 13 4.16 3.22 -8.46
CA GLY A 13 4.77 4.23 -9.32
C GLY A 13 6.29 4.08 -9.50
N ARG A 14 6.97 3.39 -8.58
CA ARG A 14 8.38 2.99 -8.68
C ARG A 14 8.62 1.50 -8.44
N VAL A 15 7.66 0.81 -7.83
CA VAL A 15 7.72 -0.64 -7.57
C VAL A 15 8.04 -1.44 -8.84
N ASN A 16 8.90 -2.45 -8.72
CA ASN A 16 9.13 -3.38 -9.82
C ASN A 16 7.92 -4.33 -9.96
N PRO A 17 7.14 -4.26 -11.05
CA PRO A 17 5.91 -5.06 -11.19
C PRO A 17 6.15 -6.57 -11.15
N ARG A 18 7.37 -7.00 -11.53
CA ARG A 18 7.76 -8.42 -11.52
C ARG A 18 7.83 -9.01 -10.10
N LEU A 19 7.93 -8.17 -9.07
CA LEU A 19 8.00 -8.59 -7.66
C LEU A 19 6.62 -8.74 -7.00
N LEU A 20 5.58 -8.11 -7.55
CA LEU A 20 4.24 -8.12 -6.94
C LEU A 20 3.62 -9.52 -6.91
N ALA A 21 3.61 -10.23 -8.03
CA ALA A 21 3.01 -11.57 -8.08
C ALA A 21 3.78 -12.61 -7.23
N PRO A 22 5.14 -12.68 -7.25
CA PRO A 22 5.90 -13.51 -6.32
C PRO A 22 5.64 -13.16 -4.85
N LEU A 23 5.59 -11.87 -4.50
CA LEU A 23 5.31 -11.42 -3.14
C LEU A 23 3.92 -11.89 -2.69
N ALA A 24 2.87 -11.62 -3.48
CA ALA A 24 1.52 -12.05 -3.18
C ALA A 24 1.43 -13.57 -2.99
N ARG A 25 2.04 -14.36 -3.89
CA ARG A 25 2.10 -15.83 -3.75
C ARG A 25 2.77 -16.25 -2.45
N ARG A 26 3.85 -15.57 -2.05
CA ARG A 26 4.53 -15.87 -0.78
C ARG A 26 3.65 -15.55 0.43
N VAL A 27 2.94 -14.43 0.41
CA VAL A 27 1.99 -14.08 1.48
C VAL A 27 0.86 -15.11 1.57
N HIS A 28 0.30 -15.54 0.43
CA HIS A 28 -0.70 -16.63 0.38
C HIS A 28 -0.18 -17.94 0.98
N ALA A 29 1.04 -18.35 0.62
CA ALA A 29 1.64 -19.59 1.13
C ALA A 29 1.85 -19.57 2.66
N LEU A 30 1.99 -18.38 3.27
CA LEU A 30 2.13 -18.24 4.72
C LEU A 30 0.80 -18.30 5.48
N ALA A 31 -0.33 -18.21 4.78
CA ALA A 31 -1.69 -18.19 5.32
C ALA A 31 -1.84 -17.29 6.59
N PRO A 32 -1.44 -16.00 6.52
CA PRO A 32 -1.49 -15.12 7.66
C PRO A 32 -2.93 -14.78 8.05
N GLN A 33 -3.17 -14.54 9.35
CA GLN A 33 -4.45 -14.02 9.80
C GLN A 33 -4.56 -12.51 9.58
N VAL A 34 -3.42 -11.81 9.62
CA VAL A 34 -3.33 -10.37 9.42
C VAL A 34 -2.13 -10.04 8.53
N VAL A 35 -2.33 -9.15 7.58
CA VAL A 35 -1.27 -8.53 6.78
C VAL A 35 -1.24 -7.04 7.11
N VAL A 36 -0.11 -6.57 7.61
CA VAL A 36 0.12 -5.18 8.00
C VAL A 36 0.98 -4.49 6.95
N ILE A 37 0.63 -3.26 6.58
CA ILE A 37 1.40 -2.41 5.66
C ILE A 37 1.66 -1.07 6.34
N SER A 38 2.92 -0.80 6.69
CA SER A 38 3.34 0.34 7.53
C SER A 38 3.72 1.60 6.76
N GLY A 39 3.01 1.94 5.70
CA GLY A 39 3.19 3.21 4.98
C GLY A 39 3.81 3.10 3.59
N ASP A 40 3.88 4.27 2.98
CA ASP A 40 4.46 4.54 1.66
C ASP A 40 3.95 3.58 0.58
N LEU A 41 2.62 3.50 0.48
CA LEU A 41 1.95 2.73 -0.56
C LEU A 41 2.30 3.28 -1.94
N THR A 42 2.35 4.59 -2.08
CA THR A 42 2.59 5.27 -3.35
C THR A 42 3.95 5.95 -3.37
N GLN A 43 4.42 6.33 -4.56
CA GLN A 43 5.65 7.11 -4.70
C GLN A 43 5.37 8.62 -4.61
N ARG A 44 4.21 9.09 -5.10
CA ARG A 44 3.87 10.51 -5.26
C ARG A 44 2.40 10.84 -4.94
N ALA A 45 1.66 9.96 -4.26
CA ALA A 45 0.24 10.15 -3.94
C ALA A 45 -0.64 10.46 -5.18
N LYS A 46 -0.34 9.85 -6.33
CA LYS A 46 -1.19 9.97 -7.52
C LYS A 46 -2.37 8.99 -7.40
N SER A 47 -3.53 9.38 -7.92
CA SER A 47 -4.71 8.51 -7.89
C SER A 47 -4.49 7.19 -8.64
N ALA A 48 -3.67 7.18 -9.70
CA ALA A 48 -3.30 5.94 -10.38
C ALA A 48 -2.45 5.03 -9.50
N GLU A 49 -1.48 5.57 -8.76
CA GLU A 49 -0.63 4.81 -7.83
C GLU A 49 -1.47 4.19 -6.71
N PHE A 50 -2.43 4.94 -6.14
CA PHE A 50 -3.36 4.39 -5.15
C PHE A 50 -4.27 3.29 -5.72
N ARG A 51 -4.75 3.43 -6.96
CA ARG A 51 -5.54 2.36 -7.61
C ARG A 51 -4.70 1.11 -7.81
N ASP A 52 -3.44 1.24 -8.22
CA ASP A 52 -2.54 0.11 -8.40
C ASP A 52 -2.23 -0.56 -7.06
N ALA A 53 -1.98 0.24 -6.01
CA ALA A 53 -1.82 -0.25 -4.65
C ALA A 53 -3.06 -0.99 -4.18
N ARG A 54 -4.25 -0.40 -4.34
CA ARG A 54 -5.52 -1.02 -3.97
C ARG A 54 -5.73 -2.38 -4.64
N ARG A 55 -5.48 -2.46 -5.96
CA ARG A 55 -5.57 -3.73 -6.71
C ARG A 55 -4.64 -4.81 -6.16
N PHE A 56 -3.42 -4.45 -5.76
CA PHE A 56 -2.50 -5.39 -5.15
C PHE A 56 -2.95 -5.81 -3.74
N LEU A 57 -3.36 -4.87 -2.91
CA LEU A 57 -3.84 -5.13 -1.55
C LEU A 57 -5.07 -6.03 -1.55
N ASP A 58 -6.02 -5.80 -2.45
CA ASP A 58 -7.24 -6.62 -2.59
C ASP A 58 -6.95 -8.08 -2.97
N ALA A 59 -5.76 -8.38 -3.48
CA ALA A 59 -5.33 -9.73 -3.81
C ALA A 59 -4.64 -10.45 -2.63
N LEU A 60 -4.36 -9.79 -1.51
CA LEU A 60 -3.70 -10.40 -0.34
C LEU A 60 -4.71 -11.12 0.56
N PRO A 61 -4.32 -12.22 1.21
CA PRO A 61 -5.21 -12.97 2.12
C PRO A 61 -5.33 -12.29 3.48
N GLY A 62 -6.39 -12.63 4.22
CA GLY A 62 -6.57 -12.25 5.61
C GLY A 62 -6.96 -10.79 5.82
N THR A 63 -6.95 -10.35 7.08
CA THR A 63 -7.31 -8.97 7.43
C THR A 63 -6.16 -8.03 7.12
N LEU A 64 -6.46 -6.94 6.41
CA LEU A 64 -5.47 -5.90 6.09
C LEU A 64 -5.49 -4.78 7.13
N VAL A 65 -4.33 -4.43 7.66
CA VAL A 65 -4.12 -3.22 8.46
C VAL A 65 -3.12 -2.34 7.72
N VAL A 66 -3.61 -1.25 7.16
CA VAL A 66 -2.82 -0.34 6.34
C VAL A 66 -2.77 1.01 7.03
N VAL A 67 -1.58 1.61 7.05
CA VAL A 67 -1.39 3.00 7.46
C VAL A 67 -0.67 3.76 6.34
N PRO A 68 -0.92 5.07 6.16
CA PRO A 68 -0.23 5.85 5.14
C PRO A 68 1.15 6.27 5.63
N GLY A 69 2.08 6.45 4.68
CA GLY A 69 3.37 7.10 4.94
C GLY A 69 3.45 8.53 4.40
N ASN A 70 4.65 9.11 4.41
CA ASN A 70 4.87 10.47 3.92
C ASN A 70 4.74 10.59 2.39
N HIS A 71 5.00 9.51 1.63
CA HIS A 71 4.83 9.50 0.18
C HIS A 71 3.37 9.38 -0.27
N ASP A 72 2.48 9.03 0.65
CA ASP A 72 1.03 8.97 0.42
C ASP A 72 0.33 10.33 0.56
N VAL A 73 1.08 11.36 0.96
CA VAL A 73 0.62 12.75 0.99
C VAL A 73 1.06 13.47 -0.29
N PRO A 74 0.15 14.21 -0.98
CA PRO A 74 0.50 14.96 -2.18
C PRO A 74 1.73 15.86 -1.96
N LEU A 75 2.73 15.72 -2.83
CA LEU A 75 3.92 16.58 -2.81
C LEU A 75 3.68 17.88 -3.58
N TYR A 76 3.19 17.78 -4.81
CA TYR A 76 3.08 18.92 -5.73
C TYR A 76 1.79 19.72 -5.57
N ASN A 77 0.72 19.09 -5.08
CA ASN A 77 -0.54 19.78 -4.83
C ASN A 77 -0.55 20.32 -3.40
N LEU A 78 0.00 21.52 -3.20
CA LEU A 78 0.12 22.16 -1.88
C LEU A 78 -1.24 22.38 -1.21
N PHE A 79 -2.27 22.79 -1.97
CA PHE A 79 -3.63 22.93 -1.44
C PHE A 79 -4.13 21.61 -0.85
N GLN A 80 -4.03 20.52 -1.61
CA GLN A 80 -4.45 19.21 -1.13
C GLN A 80 -3.56 18.71 0.02
N ARG A 81 -2.26 19.00 -0.01
CA ARG A 81 -1.31 18.64 1.05
C ARG A 81 -1.70 19.22 2.41
N PHE A 82 -2.14 20.47 2.46
CA PHE A 82 -2.48 21.12 3.73
C PHE A 82 -3.94 20.92 4.16
N LEU A 83 -4.88 20.89 3.21
CA LEU A 83 -6.31 20.81 3.54
C LEU A 83 -6.84 19.38 3.58
N GLN A 84 -6.30 18.47 2.77
CA GLN A 84 -6.77 17.08 2.62
C GLN A 84 -5.60 16.10 2.38
N PRO A 85 -4.59 16.06 3.27
CA PRO A 85 -3.34 15.31 3.05
C PRO A 85 -3.58 13.84 2.74
N LEU A 86 -4.56 13.22 3.39
CA LEU A 86 -4.91 11.81 3.25
C LEU A 86 -6.19 11.58 2.44
N GLY A 87 -6.68 12.61 1.74
CA GLY A 87 -7.96 12.54 1.02
C GLY A 87 -7.97 11.50 -0.11
N LYS A 88 -6.82 11.17 -0.70
CA LYS A 88 -6.69 10.09 -1.69
C LYS A 88 -6.49 8.72 -1.06
N TYR A 89 -5.79 8.66 0.07
CA TYR A 89 -5.58 7.44 0.84
C TYR A 89 -6.89 6.87 1.40
N ARG A 90 -7.81 7.75 1.83
CA ARG A 90 -9.10 7.37 2.44
C ARG A 90 -10.20 6.98 1.45
N ARG A 91 -9.93 7.05 0.14
CA ARG A 91 -10.89 6.69 -0.92
C ARG A 91 -10.66 5.26 -1.37
#